data_AF-A0A146L2S8-F1
#
_entry.id   AF-A0A146L2S8-F1
#
_cell.length_a   1.000
_cell.length_b   1.000
_cell.length_c   1.000
_cell.angle_alpha   90.00
_cell.angle_beta   90.00
_cell.angle_gamma   90.00
#
_symmetry.space_group_name_H-M   'P 1'
#
loop_
_entity.id
_entity.type
_entity.pdbx_description
1 polymer ?
#
loop_
_entity_poly.entity_id
_entity_poly.type
_entity_poly.pdbx_seq_one_letter_code
_entity_poly.pdbx_strand_id
1 'polypeptide(L)'
;MGLNMPARTVVFTSVKKFDGEKNRYLTGGEYIQMSGRAGRRGLDRVGVVIAMVDEAVEPDVLKQLTGGGADVLLSSFHITYNMVLNLLRVEDVDPEFMMRRSFAQFQRLRNKPMLEQKAKML
;
A
#
# COMPACT_ATOMS: atom_id res chain seq x y z
N MET A 1 4.29 13.10 0.37
CA MET A 1 5.21 12.45 -0.61
C MET A 1 5.57 13.48 -1.66
N GLY A 2 6.79 14.04 -1.69
CA GLY A 2 7.10 15.09 -2.69
C GLY A 2 8.39 15.88 -2.54
N LEU A 3 9.36 15.44 -1.74
CA LEU A 3 10.67 16.10 -1.69
C LEU A 3 11.76 15.10 -2.05
N ASN A 4 12.56 15.45 -3.05
CA ASN A 4 13.76 14.70 -3.42
C ASN A 4 14.89 15.01 -2.43
N MET A 5 14.65 14.72 -1.15
CA MET A 5 15.62 14.90 -0.08
C MET A 5 16.16 13.53 0.37
N PRO A 6 17.17 12.97 -0.31
CA PRO A 6 17.87 11.79 0.15
C PRO A 6 18.79 12.13 1.33
N ALA A 7 18.89 11.21 2.28
CA ALA A 7 19.79 11.28 3.43
C ALA A 7 20.85 10.18 3.32
N ARG A 8 22.00 10.34 4.00
CA ARG A 8 23.00 9.26 4.04
C ARG A 8 22.50 8.03 4.82
N THR A 9 21.80 8.30 5.92
CA THR A 9 21.28 7.27 6.84
C THR A 9 19.84 7.57 7.19
N VAL A 10 19.00 6.54 7.23
CA VAL A 10 17.63 6.60 7.74
C VAL A 10 17.55 5.78 9.03
N VAL A 11 16.94 6.34 10.07
CA VAL A 11 16.76 5.66 11.35
C VAL A 11 15.28 5.56 11.67
N PHE A 12 14.79 4.34 11.87
CA PHE A 12 13.46 4.07 12.39
C PHE A 12 13.56 3.96 13.92
N THR A 13 12.88 4.86 14.62
CA THR A 13 12.76 4.81 16.10
C THR A 13 11.74 3.77 16.56
N SER A 14 10.79 3.42 15.69
CA SER A 14 9.79 2.38 15.93
C SER A 14 9.35 1.79 14.58
N VAL A 15 9.05 0.50 14.59
CA VAL A 15 8.43 -0.22 13.46
C VAL A 15 6.90 -0.25 13.53
N LYS A 16 6.31 0.36 14.57
CA LYS A 16 4.87 0.52 14.77
C LYS A 16 4.47 1.96 14.51
N LYS A 17 3.34 2.16 13.83
CA LYS A 17 2.71 3.48 13.63
C LYS A 17 1.22 3.45 13.94
N PHE A 18 0.68 4.61 14.27
CA PHE A 18 -0.75 4.82 14.45
C PHE A 18 -1.37 5.28 13.12
N ASP A 19 -2.38 4.57 12.65
CA ASP A 19 -3.06 4.85 11.38
C ASP A 19 -4.38 5.62 11.54
N GLY A 20 -4.67 6.14 12.74
CA GLY A 20 -5.93 6.80 13.08
C GLY A 20 -6.90 5.89 13.86
N GLU A 21 -6.80 4.57 13.67
CA GLU A 21 -7.63 3.59 14.39
C GLU A 21 -6.82 2.69 15.33
N LYS A 22 -5.66 2.21 14.87
CA LYS A 22 -4.85 1.24 15.61
C LYS A 22 -3.36 1.49 15.44
N ASN A 23 -2.61 1.06 16.46
CA ASN A 23 -1.17 0.92 16.36
C ASN A 23 -0.87 -0.39 15.64
N ARG A 24 -0.32 -0.30 14.42
CA ARG A 24 0.06 -1.45 13.61
C ARG A 24 1.51 -1.37 13.18
N TYR A 25 2.07 -2.50 12.78
CA TYR A 25 3.36 -2.53 12.10
C TYR A 25 3.28 -1.81 10.76
N LEU A 26 4.41 -1.24 10.34
CA LEU A 26 4.60 -0.74 8.98
C LEU A 26 4.33 -1.86 7.97
N THR A 27 3.85 -1.51 6.78
CA THR A 27 3.83 -2.45 5.66
C THR A 27 5.21 -2.52 5.00
N GLY A 28 5.46 -3.57 4.21
CA GLY A 28 6.69 -3.67 3.41
C GLY A 28 6.83 -2.49 2.44
N GLY A 29 5.73 -2.06 1.81
CA GLY A 29 5.72 -0.89 0.93
C GLY A 29 6.10 0.41 1.65
N GLU A 30 5.55 0.64 2.85
CA GLU A 30 5.88 1.80 3.67
C GLU A 30 7.35 1.79 4.09
N TYR A 31 7.86 0.63 4.51
CA TYR A 31 9.26 0.45 4.87
C TYR A 31 10.18 0.74 3.67
N ILE A 32 9.92 0.17 2.49
CA ILE A 32 10.70 0.40 1.26
C ILE A 32 10.70 1.88 0.89
N GLN A 33 9.55 2.55 0.97
CA GLN A 33 9.42 3.96 0.60
C GLN A 33 10.21 4.89 1.54
N MET A 34 10.22 4.59 2.84
CA MET A 34 10.96 5.37 3.83
C MET A 34 12.47 5.05 3.81
N SER A 35 12.82 3.76 3.83
CA SER A 35 14.22 3.30 3.79
C SER A 35 14.92 3.67 2.49
N GLY A 36 14.19 3.72 1.37
CA GLY A 36 14.70 4.16 0.06
C GLY A 36 15.15 5.62 -0.01
N ARG A 37 14.97 6.40 1.06
CA ARG A 37 15.57 7.73 1.21
C ARG A 37 17.03 7.67 1.69
N ALA A 38 17.52 6.52 2.15
CA ALA A 38 18.91 6.33 2.54
C ALA A 38 19.82 6.16 1.31
N GLY A 39 20.98 6.81 1.33
CA GLY A 39 21.97 6.83 0.26
C GLY A 39 21.74 7.97 -0.74
N ARG A 40 22.66 8.93 -0.76
CA ARG A 40 22.64 10.02 -1.74
C ARG A 40 23.37 9.60 -3.00
N ARG A 41 22.67 9.60 -4.13
CA ARG A 41 23.22 9.24 -5.45
C ARG A 41 24.47 10.07 -5.76
N GLY A 42 25.58 9.40 -6.00
CA GLY A 42 26.87 10.04 -6.35
C GLY A 42 27.71 10.52 -5.17
N LEU A 43 27.20 10.50 -3.94
CA LEU A 43 27.95 10.90 -2.74
C LEU A 43 28.22 9.71 -1.80
N ASP A 44 27.24 8.82 -1.63
CA ASP A 44 27.35 7.68 -0.74
C ASP A 44 27.42 6.37 -1.57
N ARG A 45 28.37 5.47 -1.25
CA ARG A 45 28.49 4.15 -1.92
C ARG A 45 27.34 3.19 -1.56
N VAL A 46 26.82 3.33 -0.35
CA VAL A 46 25.71 2.54 0.20
C VAL A 46 24.84 3.44 1.07
N GLY A 47 23.53 3.17 1.10
CA GLY A 47 22.61 3.77 2.08
C GLY A 47 22.55 2.91 3.34
N VAL A 48 22.57 3.55 4.51
CA VAL A 48 22.47 2.84 5.79
C VAL A 48 21.07 3.04 6.37
N VAL A 49 20.46 1.94 6.81
CA VAL A 49 19.14 1.96 7.44
C VAL A 49 19.26 1.25 8.78
N ILE A 50 18.85 1.94 9.85
CA ILE A 50 18.88 1.40 11.22
C ILE A 50 17.44 1.38 11.73
N ALA A 51 17.00 0.25 12.28
CA ALA A 51 15.68 0.16 12.90
C ALA A 51 15.84 -0.23 14.38
N MET A 52 15.25 0.57 15.26
CA MET A 52 15.09 0.24 16.66
C MET A 52 13.86 -0.63 16.82
N VAL A 53 14.02 -1.79 17.45
CA VAL A 53 12.98 -2.78 17.66
C VAL A 53 12.88 -3.11 19.15
N ASP A 54 11.65 -3.25 19.65
CA ASP A 54 11.36 -3.74 20.99
C ASP A 54 11.45 -5.28 21.04
N GLU A 55 11.73 -5.84 22.23
CA GLU A 55 11.80 -7.31 22.43
C GLU A 55 10.50 -8.02 22.08
N ALA A 56 9.37 -7.31 22.08
CA ALA A 56 8.05 -7.83 21.75
C ALA A 56 7.81 -8.01 20.23
N VAL A 57 8.77 -7.66 19.36
CA VAL A 57 8.62 -7.84 17.91
C VAL A 57 8.99 -9.25 17.52
N GLU A 58 8.05 -9.97 16.92
CA GLU A 58 8.30 -11.29 16.36
C GLU A 58 9.29 -11.22 15.18
N PRO A 59 10.28 -12.14 15.09
CA PRO A 59 11.27 -12.14 14.00
C PRO A 59 10.66 -12.23 12.60
N ASP A 60 9.51 -12.89 12.46
CA ASP A 60 8.86 -13.04 11.17
C ASP A 60 8.25 -11.72 10.66
N VAL A 61 7.81 -10.84 11.56
CA VAL A 61 7.37 -9.48 11.18
C VAL A 61 8.55 -8.69 10.62
N LEU A 62 9.74 -8.79 11.20
CA LEU A 62 10.94 -8.13 10.70
C LEU A 62 11.38 -8.66 9.33
N LYS A 63 11.27 -9.98 9.11
CA LYS A 63 11.51 -10.58 7.78
C LYS A 63 10.50 -10.09 6.77
N GLN A 64 9.23 -9.97 7.13
CA GLN A 64 8.20 -9.43 6.23
C GLN A 64 8.40 -7.94 5.95
N LEU A 65 8.89 -7.15 6.91
CA LEU A 65 9.19 -5.74 6.70
C LEU A 65 10.36 -5.52 5.74
N THR A 66 11.41 -6.32 5.90
CA THR A 66 12.68 -6.16 5.14
C THR A 66 12.70 -6.92 3.83
N GLY A 67 12.05 -8.08 3.76
CA GLY A 67 11.96 -8.95 2.59
C GLY A 67 10.59 -8.98 1.93
N GLY A 68 9.57 -8.35 2.52
CA GLY A 68 8.27 -8.20 1.90
C GLY A 68 8.36 -7.26 0.71
N GLY A 69 7.94 -7.76 -0.45
CA GLY A 69 7.85 -6.94 -1.65
C GLY A 69 6.93 -5.73 -1.47
N ALA A 70 6.88 -4.89 -2.49
CA ALA A 70 5.96 -3.76 -2.50
C ALA A 70 4.50 -4.22 -2.33
N ASP A 71 3.72 -3.45 -1.57
CA ASP A 71 2.31 -3.75 -1.35
C ASP A 71 1.53 -3.80 -2.67
N VAL A 72 0.58 -4.72 -2.75
CA VAL A 72 -0.34 -4.78 -3.88
C VAL A 72 -1.28 -3.58 -3.84
N LEU A 73 -1.41 -2.88 -4.96
CA LEU A 73 -2.35 -1.77 -5.07
C LEU A 73 -3.78 -2.32 -5.08
N LEU A 74 -4.53 -2.16 -3.99
CA LEU A 74 -5.95 -2.49 -3.91
C LEU A 74 -6.80 -1.26 -4.16
N SER A 75 -7.91 -1.45 -4.89
CA SER A 75 -8.85 -0.36 -5.16
C SER A 75 -9.60 0.07 -3.91
N SER A 76 -9.46 1.33 -3.51
CA SER A 76 -10.31 1.98 -2.48
C SER A 76 -11.58 2.60 -3.04
N PHE A 77 -11.94 2.27 -4.29
CA PHE A 77 -13.13 2.79 -4.96
C PHE A 77 -14.40 2.46 -4.16
N HIS A 78 -15.15 3.50 -3.80
CA HIS A 78 -16.46 3.44 -3.16
C HIS A 78 -17.33 4.56 -3.73
N ILE A 79 -18.64 4.32 -3.80
CA ILE A 79 -19.59 5.27 -4.37
C ILE A 79 -20.02 6.23 -3.28
N THR A 80 -19.92 7.54 -3.54
CA THR A 80 -20.38 8.58 -2.63
C THR A 80 -21.59 9.28 -3.22
N TYR A 81 -22.46 9.84 -2.37
CA TYR A 81 -23.67 10.56 -2.82
C TYR A 81 -23.34 11.69 -3.79
N ASN A 82 -22.31 12.49 -3.48
CA ASN A 82 -21.87 13.59 -4.34
C ASN A 82 -21.44 13.10 -5.74
N MET A 83 -20.77 11.95 -5.80
CA MET A 83 -20.38 11.34 -7.07
C MET A 83 -21.61 10.96 -7.90
N VAL A 84 -22.60 10.28 -7.30
CA VAL A 84 -23.83 9.89 -8.00
C VAL A 84 -24.59 11.12 -8.50
N LEU A 85 -24.76 12.14 -7.65
CA LEU A 85 -25.44 13.38 -8.02
C LEU A 85 -24.73 14.11 -9.18
N ASN A 86 -23.40 14.14 -9.17
CA ASN A 86 -22.63 14.75 -10.26
C ASN A 86 -22.73 13.97 -11.57
N LEU A 87 -22.80 12.63 -11.51
CA LEU A 87 -22.94 11.79 -12.70
C LEU A 87 -24.34 11.92 -13.30
N LEU A 88 -25.39 11.95 -12.47
CA LEU A 88 -26.76 12.16 -12.94
C LEU A 88 -26.98 13.54 -13.58
N ARG A 89 -26.13 14.53 -13.25
CA ARG A 89 -26.18 15.86 -13.86
C ARG A 89 -25.58 15.90 -15.26
N VAL A 90 -24.74 14.94 -15.62
CA VAL A 90 -24.08 14.90 -16.94
C VAL A 90 -24.85 13.92 -17.82
N GLU A 91 -25.55 14.42 -18.85
CA GLU A 91 -26.47 13.61 -19.67
C GLU A 91 -25.81 12.39 -20.34
N ASP A 92 -24.51 12.45 -20.63
CA ASP A 92 -23.78 11.39 -21.33
C ASP A 92 -23.01 10.40 -20.43
N VAL A 93 -23.17 10.46 -19.10
CA VAL A 93 -22.40 9.61 -18.18
C VAL A 93 -23.30 8.74 -17.31
N ASP A 94 -23.34 7.45 -17.65
CA ASP A 94 -24.03 6.44 -16.85
C ASP A 94 -23.17 6.01 -15.62
N PRO A 95 -23.67 6.16 -14.38
CA PRO A 95 -23.00 5.66 -13.19
C PRO A 95 -22.66 4.17 -13.25
N GLU A 96 -23.52 3.33 -13.85
CA GLU A 96 -23.26 1.91 -13.99
C GLU A 96 -22.03 1.65 -14.88
N PHE A 97 -21.91 2.41 -15.97
CA PHE A 97 -20.77 2.30 -16.87
C PHE A 97 -19.45 2.58 -16.14
N MET A 98 -19.43 3.60 -15.28
CA MET A 98 -18.26 3.95 -14.48
C MET A 98 -17.95 2.86 -13.44
N MET A 99 -18.96 2.30 -12.77
CA MET A 99 -18.76 1.17 -11.84
C MET A 99 -18.17 -0.05 -12.53
N ARG A 100 -18.66 -0.41 -13.73
CA ARG A 100 -18.16 -1.56 -14.50
C ARG A 100 -16.70 -1.41 -14.92
N ARG A 101 -16.25 -0.18 -15.18
CA ARG A 101 -14.86 0.13 -15.54
C ARG A 101 -13.96 0.47 -14.35
N SER A 102 -14.48 0.44 -13.12
CA SER A 102 -13.69 0.73 -11.93
C SER A 102 -12.57 -0.29 -11.72
N PHE A 103 -11.46 0.17 -11.11
CA PHE A 103 -10.34 -0.71 -10.77
C PHE A 103 -10.76 -1.82 -9.79
N ALA A 104 -11.70 -1.54 -8.89
CA ALA A 104 -12.30 -2.54 -8.01
C ALA A 104 -12.95 -3.68 -8.80
N GLN A 105 -13.72 -3.35 -9.84
CA GLN A 105 -14.37 -4.36 -10.68
C GLN A 105 -13.35 -5.17 -11.48
N PHE A 106 -12.33 -4.52 -12.03
CA PHE A 106 -11.23 -5.21 -12.70
C PHE A 106 -10.54 -6.24 -11.78
N GLN A 107 -10.20 -5.84 -10.55
CA GLN A 107 -9.58 -6.73 -9.57
C GLN A 107 -10.47 -7.92 -9.18
N ARG A 108 -11.78 -7.69 -9.00
CA ARG A 108 -12.77 -8.75 -8.71
C ARG A 108 -12.86 -9.75 -9.85
N LEU A 109 -12.99 -9.28 -11.08
CA LEU A 109 -13.09 -10.16 -12.26
C LEU A 109 -11.82 -10.99 -12.46
N ARG A 110 -10.64 -10.40 -12.24
CA ARG A 110 -9.36 -11.12 -12.33
C ARG A 110 -9.23 -12.23 -11.29
N ASN A 111 -9.75 -12.01 -10.08
CA ASN A 111 -9.66 -12.98 -8.99
C ASN A 111 -10.77 -14.05 -9.04
N LYS A 112 -11.87 -13.80 -9.77
CA LYS A 112 -13.05 -14.66 -9.85
C LYS A 112 -12.74 -16.12 -10.24
N PRO A 113 -11.95 -16.43 -11.29
CA PRO A 113 -11.70 -17.81 -11.70
C PRO A 113 -11.00 -18.65 -10.61
N MET A 114 -10.07 -18.02 -9.88
CA MET A 114 -9.34 -18.68 -8.79
C MET A 114 -10.27 -19.01 -7.63
N LEU A 115 -11.21 -18.11 -7.30
CA LEU A 115 -12.19 -18.33 -6.24
C LEU A 115 -13.18 -19.44 -6.63
N GLU A 116 -13.63 -19.47 -7.89
CA GLU A 116 -14.51 -20.53 -8.41
C GLU A 116 -13.83 -21.91 -8.39
N GLN A 117 -12.54 -22.00 -8.70
CA GLN A 117 -11.78 -23.24 -8.57
C GLN A 117 -11.67 -23.70 -7.12
N LYS A 118 -11.38 -22.79 -6.17
CA LYS A 118 -11.34 -23.13 -4.74
C LYS A 118 -12.70 -23.61 -4.22
N ALA A 119 -13.79 -22.97 -4.64
CA ALA A 119 -15.14 -23.36 -4.23
C ALA A 119 -15.56 -24.74 -4.76
N LYS A 120 -15.04 -25.16 -5.93
CA LYS A 120 -15.28 -26.51 -6.50
C LYS A 120 -14.42 -27.61 -5.88
N MET A 121 -13.36 -27.26 -5.15
CA MET A 121 -12.49 -28.20 -4.43
C MET A 121 -12.95 -28.46 -2.99
N LEU A 122 -13.98 -27.75 -2.53
CA LEU A 122 -14.71 -27.98 -1.29
C LEU A 122 -15.93 -28.87 -1.57
#